data_AF-A0A316FXT4-F1
#
_entry.id   AF-A0A316FXT4-F1
#
_cell.length_a   1.000
_cell.length_b   1.000
_cell.length_c   1.000
_cell.angle_alpha   90.00
_cell.angle_beta   90.00
_cell.angle_gamma   90.00
#
_symmetry.space_group_name_H-M   'P 1'
#
loop_
_entity.id
_entity.type
_entity.pdbx_description
1 polymer ?
#
loop_
_entity_poly.entity_id
_entity_poly.type
_entity_poly.pdbx_seq_one_letter_code
_entity_poly.pdbx_strand_id
1 'polypeptide(L)'
;MSAEAILRRNRMNASSSTGPRTAEGKRIVAGNARRHGATSATDPEVTERVLRIILDAPEPTLGDAMFGERRMQVALRLAAAEARALQTETAARRTPIEAPECTAQDTLLRCLLEVPSDTPGLRGIATEVLEGALQEQAARRTAFEREKRLARRYVSEARAELRKARAAWIEHLVEERAPCPAETAKSDFPKQTKNSTISRS
;
A
#
# COMPACT_ATOMS: atom_id res chain seq x y z
N MET A 1 -24.46 18.53 11.94
CA MET A 1 -24.94 17.21 11.47
C MET A 1 -24.92 16.26 12.65
N SER A 2 -26.05 15.62 13.00
CA SER A 2 -26.16 14.76 14.19
C SER A 2 -25.79 13.31 13.89
N ALA A 3 -25.29 12.58 14.90
CA ALA A 3 -24.93 11.16 14.79
C ALA A 3 -26.09 10.27 14.33
N GLU A 4 -27.33 10.65 14.67
CA GLU A 4 -28.54 9.95 14.23
C GLU A 4 -28.78 10.05 12.71
N ALA A 5 -28.44 11.19 12.11
CA ALA A 5 -28.55 11.37 10.66
C ALA A 5 -27.56 10.47 9.90
N ILE A 6 -26.37 10.25 10.47
CA ILE A 6 -25.34 9.36 9.92
C ILE A 6 -25.78 7.89 10.06
N LEU A 7 -26.30 7.49 11.22
CA LEU A 7 -26.80 6.13 11.47
C LEU A 7 -27.97 5.75 10.54
N ARG A 8 -28.91 6.67 10.34
CA ARG A 8 -30.06 6.46 9.43
C ARG A 8 -29.58 6.30 7.98
N ARG A 9 -28.61 7.12 7.55
CA ARG A 9 -28.04 7.03 6.21
C ARG A 9 -27.28 5.72 5.98
N ASN A 10 -26.50 5.27 6.96
CA ASN A 10 -25.77 4.00 6.88
C ASN A 10 -26.72 2.80 6.81
N ARG A 11 -27.83 2.81 7.56
CA ARG A 11 -28.85 1.76 7.45
C ARG A 11 -29.50 1.69 6.07
N MET A 12 -29.87 2.84 5.49
CA MET A 12 -30.46 2.87 4.15
C MET A 12 -29.47 2.43 3.06
N ASN A 13 -28.18 2.76 3.22
CA ASN A 13 -27.15 2.30 2.29
C ASN A 13 -26.88 0.79 2.42
N ALA A 14 -26.94 0.25 3.64
CA ALA A 14 -26.77 -1.18 3.89
C ALA A 14 -27.94 -2.01 3.31
N SER A 15 -29.18 -1.55 3.43
CA SER A 15 -30.35 -2.23 2.84
C SER A 15 -30.34 -2.24 1.31
N SER A 16 -29.65 -1.28 0.69
CA SER A 16 -29.50 -1.15 -0.77
C SER A 16 -28.17 -1.71 -1.29
N SER A 17 -27.39 -2.40 -0.45
CA SER A 17 -26.11 -2.98 -0.85
C SER A 17 -26.33 -4.12 -1.85
N THR A 18 -25.81 -3.95 -3.06
CA THR A 18 -25.80 -4.94 -4.15
C THR A 18 -24.72 -6.01 -3.96
N GLY A 19 -24.26 -6.22 -2.72
CA GLY A 19 -23.26 -7.22 -2.39
C GLY A 19 -23.71 -8.65 -2.68
N PRO A 20 -22.77 -9.58 -2.95
CA PRO A 20 -23.13 -10.94 -3.31
C PRO A 20 -23.81 -11.67 -2.15
N ARG A 21 -24.99 -12.23 -2.42
CA ARG A 21 -25.80 -12.96 -1.43
C ARG A 21 -25.46 -14.45 -1.33
N THR A 22 -24.82 -15.01 -2.35
CA THR A 22 -24.47 -16.44 -2.42
C THR A 22 -23.10 -16.73 -1.81
N ALA A 23 -22.88 -17.95 -1.30
CA ALA A 23 -21.58 -18.38 -0.78
C ALA A 23 -20.46 -18.25 -1.84
N GLU A 24 -20.77 -18.59 -3.09
CA GLU A 24 -19.84 -18.45 -4.22
C GLU A 24 -19.56 -16.98 -4.55
N GLY A 25 -20.58 -16.12 -4.56
CA GLY A 25 -20.41 -14.67 -4.74
C GLY A 25 -19.60 -14.03 -3.62
N LYS A 26 -19.81 -14.46 -2.36
CA LYS A 26 -18.99 -14.05 -1.21
C LYS A 26 -17.54 -14.52 -1.36
N ARG A 27 -17.30 -15.72 -1.90
CA ARG A 27 -15.96 -16.27 -2.16
C ARG A 27 -15.23 -15.50 -3.27
N ILE A 28 -15.95 -15.10 -4.33
CA ILE A 28 -15.45 -14.24 -5.41
C ILE A 28 -15.13 -12.84 -4.89
N VAL A 29 -15.98 -12.25 -4.04
CA VAL A 29 -15.71 -10.96 -3.40
C VAL A 29 -14.58 -11.03 -2.38
N ALA A 30 -14.46 -12.12 -1.61
CA ALA A 30 -13.29 -12.38 -0.76
C ALA A 30 -12.01 -12.61 -1.59
N GLY A 31 -12.16 -13.14 -2.80
CA GLY A 31 -11.11 -13.23 -3.81
C GLY A 31 -10.70 -11.84 -4.32
N ASN A 32 -11.66 -10.97 -4.65
CA ASN A 32 -11.41 -9.58 -5.01
C ASN A 32 -10.81 -8.77 -3.86
N ALA A 33 -11.24 -8.96 -2.62
CA ALA A 33 -10.63 -8.30 -1.46
C ALA A 33 -9.17 -8.72 -1.24
N ARG A 34 -8.82 -9.99 -1.51
CA ARG A 34 -7.42 -10.47 -1.51
C ARG A 34 -6.62 -9.96 -2.70
N ARG A 35 -7.20 -10.00 -3.90
CA ARG A 35 -6.58 -9.59 -5.19
C ARG A 35 -6.39 -8.08 -5.29
N HIS A 36 -7.28 -7.31 -4.66
CA HIS A 36 -7.19 -5.86 -4.49
C HIS A 36 -6.63 -5.45 -3.13
N GLY A 37 -6.15 -6.39 -2.30
CA GLY A 37 -5.53 -6.11 -1.00
C GLY A 37 -4.26 -5.26 -1.10
N ALA A 38 -3.62 -5.22 -2.28
CA ALA A 38 -2.50 -4.32 -2.58
C ALA A 38 -2.95 -2.90 -2.97
N THR A 39 -4.23 -2.72 -3.34
CA THR A 39 -4.85 -1.45 -3.78
C THR A 39 -5.94 -0.94 -2.85
N SER A 40 -6.34 -1.72 -1.85
CA SER A 40 -7.32 -1.35 -0.83
C SER A 40 -6.78 -0.24 0.05
N ALA A 41 -7.68 0.58 0.61
CA ALA A 41 -7.33 1.55 1.63
C ALA A 41 -6.47 0.88 2.72
N THR A 42 -5.43 1.58 3.13
CA THR A 42 -4.48 1.10 4.13
C THR A 42 -5.22 0.79 5.43
N ASP A 43 -4.83 -0.29 6.09
CA ASP A 43 -5.41 -0.70 7.37
C ASP A 43 -5.26 0.46 8.39
N PRO A 44 -6.37 1.05 8.87
CA PRO A 44 -6.32 2.19 9.78
C PRO A 44 -5.66 1.82 11.11
N GLU A 45 -5.79 0.58 11.59
CA GLU A 45 -5.16 0.14 12.84
C GLU A 45 -3.63 0.07 12.71
N VAL A 46 -3.14 -0.42 11.57
CA VAL A 46 -1.70 -0.46 11.27
C VAL A 46 -1.17 0.96 11.13
N THR A 47 -1.91 1.83 10.45
CA THR A 47 -1.55 3.25 10.28
C THR A 47 -1.47 3.96 11.62
N GLU A 48 -2.46 3.78 12.50
CA GLU A 48 -2.45 4.33 13.87
C GLU A 48 -1.28 3.82 14.70
N ARG A 49 -0.99 2.50 14.65
CA ARG A 49 0.14 1.92 15.37
C ARG A 49 1.47 2.54 14.93
N VAL A 50 1.67 2.71 13.62
CA VAL A 50 2.88 3.35 13.10
C VAL A 50 2.93 4.83 13.47
N LEU A 51 1.79 5.53 13.45
CA LEU A 51 1.70 6.93 13.85
C LEU A 51 2.13 7.14 15.31
N ARG A 52 1.70 6.26 16.22
CA ARG A 52 2.11 6.27 17.64
C ARG A 52 3.63 6.14 17.79
N ILE A 53 4.24 5.25 17.01
CA ILE A 53 5.69 5.04 17.00
C ILE A 53 6.41 6.29 16.48
N ILE A 54 5.94 6.88 15.38
CA ILE A 54 6.57 8.08 14.77
C ILE A 54 6.50 9.28 15.70
N LEU A 55 5.39 9.46 16.42
CA LEU A 55 5.18 10.59 17.30
C LEU A 55 5.74 10.40 18.72
N ASP A 56 6.23 9.20 19.05
CA ASP A 56 6.63 8.79 20.40
C ASP A 56 5.57 9.15 21.46
N ALA A 57 4.29 8.98 21.08
CA ALA A 57 3.15 9.38 21.87
C ALA A 57 2.18 8.20 22.02
N PRO A 58 1.67 7.93 23.24
CA PRO A 58 0.83 6.76 23.49
C PRO A 58 -0.59 6.87 22.92
N GLU A 59 -1.10 8.09 22.71
CA GLU A 59 -2.51 8.39 22.41
C GLU A 59 -2.81 9.22 21.13
N PRO A 60 -1.95 9.39 20.10
CA PRO A 60 -2.40 10.05 18.87
C PRO A 60 -3.44 9.18 18.17
N THR A 61 -4.65 9.71 18.04
CA THR A 61 -5.71 9.13 17.23
C THR A 61 -5.71 9.74 15.83
N LEU A 62 -6.24 9.03 14.83
CA LEU A 62 -6.46 9.61 13.49
C LEU A 62 -7.32 10.90 13.53
N GLY A 63 -8.13 11.07 14.59
CA GLY A 63 -8.95 12.26 14.83
C GLY A 63 -8.12 13.51 15.17
N ASP A 64 -7.01 13.38 15.90
CA ASP A 64 -6.14 14.50 16.27
C ASP A 64 -5.40 15.06 15.03
N ALA A 65 -5.18 14.22 14.03
CA ALA A 65 -4.57 14.61 12.76
C ALA A 65 -5.44 15.50 11.87
N MET A 66 -6.75 15.54 12.11
CA MET A 66 -7.65 16.44 11.38
C MET A 66 -7.53 17.91 11.83
N PHE A 67 -6.90 18.22 12.97
CA PHE A 67 -6.94 19.55 13.59
C PHE A 67 -5.65 20.39 13.46
N GLY A 68 -4.74 20.04 12.55
CA GLY A 68 -4.01 21.08 11.81
C GLY A 68 -2.54 21.35 12.15
N GLU A 69 -1.86 20.55 12.97
CA GLU A 69 -0.42 20.75 13.17
C GLU A 69 0.39 20.12 12.01
N ARG A 70 1.29 20.90 11.39
CA ARG A 70 2.12 20.45 10.26
C ARG A 70 2.86 19.15 10.60
N ARG A 71 3.36 19.02 11.83
CA ARG A 71 3.98 17.82 12.38
C ARG A 71 3.09 16.58 12.23
N MET A 72 1.86 16.69 12.71
CA MET A 72 0.87 15.61 12.68
C MET A 72 0.50 15.20 11.25
N GLN A 73 0.38 16.17 10.32
CA GLN A 73 0.11 15.87 8.91
C GLN A 73 1.26 15.12 8.23
N VAL A 74 2.50 15.54 8.48
CA VAL A 74 3.69 14.89 7.90
C VAL A 74 3.89 13.50 8.52
N ALA A 75 3.68 13.36 9.84
CA ALA A 75 3.71 12.09 10.53
C ALA A 75 2.63 11.12 10.02
N LEU A 76 1.39 11.58 9.82
CA LEU A 76 0.31 10.77 9.27
C LEU A 76 0.63 10.30 7.85
N ARG A 77 1.18 11.18 7.00
CA ARG A 77 1.63 10.79 5.65
C ARG A 77 2.71 9.73 5.69
N LEU A 78 3.67 9.85 6.60
CA LEU A 78 4.71 8.84 6.81
C LEU A 78 4.11 7.51 7.30
N ALA A 79 3.22 7.55 8.28
CA ALA A 79 2.56 6.37 8.83
C ALA A 79 1.75 5.61 7.77
N ALA A 80 0.96 6.34 6.98
CA ALA A 80 0.19 5.75 5.89
C ALA A 80 1.09 5.14 4.81
N ALA A 81 2.20 5.79 4.47
CA ALA A 81 3.16 5.28 3.50
C ALA A 81 3.87 4.02 3.99
N GLU A 82 4.23 3.93 5.27
CA GLU A 82 4.81 2.71 5.86
C GLU A 82 3.81 1.56 5.91
N ALA A 83 2.58 1.82 6.35
CA ALA A 83 1.54 0.81 6.39
C ALA A 83 1.22 0.28 4.99
N ARG A 84 1.19 1.15 3.97
CA ARG A 84 1.02 0.76 2.56
C ARG A 84 2.21 -0.06 2.04
N ALA A 85 3.44 0.31 2.38
CA ALA A 85 4.63 -0.46 2.01
C ALA A 85 4.58 -1.87 2.62
N LEU A 86 4.26 -2.00 3.90
CA LEU A 86 4.13 -3.29 4.59
C LEU A 86 3.03 -4.16 3.95
N GLN A 87 1.87 -3.57 3.66
CA GLN A 87 0.75 -4.27 3.04
C GLN A 87 1.09 -4.78 1.64
N THR A 88 1.68 -3.93 0.80
CA THR A 88 2.06 -4.31 -0.58
C THR A 88 3.19 -5.34 -0.61
N GLU A 89 4.18 -5.24 0.28
CA GLU A 89 5.24 -6.25 0.40
C GLU A 89 4.70 -7.58 0.91
N THR A 90 3.80 -7.57 1.89
CA THR A 90 3.16 -8.79 2.40
C THR A 90 2.29 -9.45 1.32
N ALA A 91 1.55 -8.65 0.55
CA ALA A 91 0.77 -9.14 -0.58
C ALA A 91 1.67 -9.74 -1.66
N ALA A 92 2.77 -9.08 -2.03
CA ALA A 92 3.71 -9.58 -3.02
C ALA A 92 4.41 -10.88 -2.60
N ARG A 93 4.69 -11.07 -1.30
CA ARG A 93 5.23 -12.33 -0.76
C ARG A 93 4.24 -13.49 -0.86
N ARG A 94 2.94 -13.21 -0.86
CA ARG A 94 1.87 -14.22 -1.04
C ARG A 94 1.61 -14.54 -2.50
N THR A 95 2.10 -13.73 -3.44
CA THR A 95 2.05 -14.04 -4.87
C THR A 95 2.97 -15.23 -5.14
N PRO A 96 2.50 -16.31 -5.78
CA PRO A 96 3.33 -17.46 -6.10
C PRO A 96 4.54 -17.04 -6.94
N ILE A 97 5.68 -17.71 -6.75
CA ILE A 97 6.93 -17.41 -7.47
C ILE A 97 6.90 -18.03 -8.88
N GLU A 98 6.23 -19.17 -9.00
CA GLU A 98 6.12 -20.00 -10.18
C GLU A 98 4.65 -20.13 -10.62
N ALA A 99 4.46 -20.28 -11.93
CA ALA A 99 3.15 -20.55 -12.49
C ALA A 99 2.69 -21.95 -12.05
N PRO A 100 1.40 -22.15 -11.73
CA PRO A 100 0.90 -23.47 -11.37
C PRO A 100 1.13 -24.44 -12.54
N GLU A 101 1.80 -25.56 -12.27
CA GLU A 101 1.95 -26.65 -13.21
C GLU A 101 0.58 -27.30 -13.48
N CYS A 102 0.29 -27.58 -14.76
CA CYS A 102 -0.95 -28.24 -15.14
C CYS A 102 -0.70 -29.76 -15.19
N THR A 103 -0.81 -30.43 -14.05
CA THR A 103 -0.67 -31.90 -13.96
C THR A 103 -1.68 -32.65 -14.85
N ALA A 104 -2.82 -32.03 -15.16
CA ALA A 104 -3.83 -32.57 -16.07
C ALA A 104 -3.33 -32.67 -17.52
N GLN A 105 -2.39 -31.82 -17.94
CA GLN A 105 -1.84 -31.84 -19.30
C GLN A 105 -0.96 -33.06 -19.55
N ASP A 106 -0.07 -33.40 -18.61
CA ASP A 106 0.77 -34.59 -18.72
C ASP A 106 -0.07 -35.88 -18.71
N THR A 107 -1.16 -35.86 -17.95
CA THR A 107 -2.14 -36.95 -17.91
C THR A 107 -2.87 -37.08 -19.25
N LEU A 108 -3.37 -35.97 -19.82
CA LEU A 108 -4.04 -35.94 -21.12
C LEU A 108 -3.10 -36.35 -22.27
N LEU A 109 -1.85 -35.87 -22.25
CA LEU A 109 -0.85 -36.22 -23.26
C LEU A 109 -0.54 -37.72 -23.23
N ARG A 110 -0.39 -38.32 -22.04
CA ARG A 110 -0.25 -39.78 -21.88
C ARG A 110 -1.46 -40.52 -22.44
N CYS A 111 -2.67 -40.12 -22.07
CA CYS A 111 -3.89 -40.76 -22.59
C CYS A 111 -3.93 -40.70 -24.12
N LEU A 112 -3.51 -39.59 -24.74
CA LEU A 112 -3.50 -39.41 -26.19
C LEU A 112 -2.47 -40.30 -26.92
N LEU A 113 -1.34 -40.58 -26.27
CA LEU A 113 -0.33 -41.52 -26.76
C LEU A 113 -0.77 -42.99 -26.64
N GLU A 114 -1.67 -43.29 -25.69
CA GLU A 114 -2.22 -44.62 -25.47
C GLU A 114 -3.46 -44.92 -26.35
N VAL A 115 -4.07 -43.92 -27.00
CA VAL A 115 -5.17 -44.15 -27.95
C VAL A 115 -4.63 -44.90 -29.19
N PRO A 116 -5.20 -46.06 -29.56
CA PRO A 116 -4.83 -46.77 -30.79
C PRO A 116 -5.00 -45.89 -32.04
N SER A 117 -4.16 -46.11 -33.05
CA SER A 117 -4.23 -45.40 -34.35
C SER A 117 -5.56 -45.60 -35.08
N ASP A 118 -6.22 -46.72 -34.80
CA ASP A 118 -7.32 -47.24 -35.61
C ASP A 118 -8.69 -46.70 -35.18
N THR A 119 -8.73 -45.81 -34.19
CA THR A 119 -9.92 -45.06 -33.75
C THR A 119 -9.77 -43.56 -34.01
N PRO A 120 -9.87 -43.12 -35.29
CA PRO A 120 -9.61 -41.72 -35.67
C PRO A 120 -10.56 -40.72 -34.99
N GLY A 121 -11.80 -41.10 -34.70
CA GLY A 121 -12.76 -40.24 -34.00
C GLY A 121 -12.36 -39.93 -32.55
N LEU A 122 -11.84 -40.93 -31.82
CA LEU A 122 -11.34 -40.73 -30.45
C LEU A 122 -10.06 -39.90 -30.41
N ARG A 123 -9.20 -40.07 -31.43
CA ARG A 123 -7.98 -39.27 -31.57
C ARG A 123 -8.29 -37.79 -31.82
N GLY A 124 -9.27 -37.48 -32.67
CA GLY A 124 -9.72 -36.10 -32.94
C GLY A 124 -10.26 -35.39 -31.69
N ILE A 125 -11.13 -36.08 -30.93
CA ILE A 125 -11.67 -35.55 -29.66
C ILE A 125 -10.54 -35.32 -28.65
N ALA A 126 -9.61 -36.26 -28.53
CA ALA A 126 -8.48 -36.13 -27.62
C ALA A 126 -7.58 -34.94 -28.00
N THR A 127 -7.33 -34.71 -29.29
CA THR A 127 -6.53 -33.56 -29.75
C THR A 127 -7.22 -32.23 -29.46
N GLU A 128 -8.53 -32.11 -29.67
CA GLU A 128 -9.27 -30.89 -29.35
C GLU A 128 -9.24 -30.58 -27.84
N VAL A 129 -9.41 -31.60 -27.01
CA VAL A 129 -9.31 -31.47 -25.54
C VAL A 129 -7.90 -31.03 -25.13
N LEU A 130 -6.85 -31.58 -25.74
CA LEU A 130 -5.47 -31.20 -25.47
C LEU A 130 -5.18 -29.75 -25.90
N GLU A 131 -5.62 -29.35 -27.09
CA GLU A 131 -5.49 -27.97 -27.58
C GLU A 131 -6.19 -26.98 -26.65
N GLY A 132 -7.41 -27.29 -26.20
CA GLY A 132 -8.13 -26.49 -25.21
C GLY A 132 -7.37 -26.37 -23.89
N ALA A 133 -6.81 -27.47 -23.38
CA ALA A 133 -6.01 -27.47 -22.15
C ALA A 133 -4.71 -26.64 -22.30
N LEU A 134 -4.06 -26.69 -23.46
CA LEU A 134 -2.87 -25.88 -23.79
C LEU A 134 -3.20 -24.39 -23.83
N GLN A 135 -4.31 -24.01 -24.48
CA GLN A 135 -4.77 -22.63 -24.54
C GLN A 135 -5.11 -22.09 -23.15
N GLU A 136 -5.82 -22.87 -22.33
CA GLU A 136 -6.14 -22.49 -20.95
C GLU A 136 -4.86 -22.32 -20.11
N GLN A 137 -3.89 -23.22 -20.25
CA GLN A 137 -2.61 -23.11 -19.56
C GLN A 137 -1.83 -21.86 -19.98
N ALA A 138 -1.80 -21.54 -21.28
CA ALA A 138 -1.18 -20.31 -21.79
C ALA A 138 -1.88 -19.06 -21.21
N ALA A 139 -3.21 -19.06 -21.13
CA ALA A 139 -3.98 -18.00 -20.50
C ALA A 139 -3.68 -17.86 -19.00
N ARG A 140 -3.54 -18.98 -18.28
CA ARG A 140 -3.16 -18.97 -16.85
C ARG A 140 -1.75 -18.43 -16.64
N ARG A 141 -0.78 -18.84 -17.46
CA ARG A 141 0.61 -18.34 -17.41
C ARG A 141 0.68 -16.83 -17.68
N THR A 142 -0.02 -16.35 -18.70
CA THR A 142 -0.07 -14.91 -19.01
C THR A 142 -0.74 -14.10 -17.90
N ALA A 143 -1.82 -14.61 -17.31
CA ALA A 143 -2.47 -13.98 -16.15
C ALA A 143 -1.54 -13.93 -14.94
N PHE A 144 -0.82 -15.02 -14.66
CA PHE A 144 0.19 -15.10 -13.60
C PHE A 144 1.32 -14.08 -13.78
N GLU A 145 1.91 -13.99 -14.97
CA GLU A 145 2.96 -13.01 -15.26
C GLU A 145 2.46 -11.56 -15.15
N ARG A 146 1.21 -11.31 -15.55
CA ARG A 146 0.57 -10.01 -15.35
C ARG A 146 0.43 -9.68 -13.87
N GLU A 147 -0.05 -10.62 -13.06
CA GLU A 147 -0.20 -10.45 -11.61
C GLU A 147 1.14 -10.20 -10.93
N LYS A 148 2.17 -10.98 -11.26
CA LYS A 148 3.54 -10.81 -10.78
C LYS A 148 4.12 -9.43 -11.14
N ARG A 149 3.88 -8.97 -12.37
CA ARG A 149 4.28 -7.62 -12.81
C ARG A 149 3.58 -6.52 -12.03
N LEU A 150 2.27 -6.67 -11.80
CA LEU A 150 1.47 -5.73 -11.01
C LEU A 150 1.96 -5.68 -9.56
N ALA A 151 2.21 -6.82 -8.92
CA ALA A 151 2.73 -6.88 -7.56
C ALA A 151 4.08 -6.15 -7.44
N ARG A 152 5.02 -6.39 -8.37
CA ARG A 152 6.32 -5.68 -8.42
C ARG A 152 6.15 -4.18 -8.57
N ARG A 153 5.24 -3.76 -9.45
CA ARG A 153 4.93 -2.34 -9.67
C ARG A 153 4.42 -1.69 -8.39
N TYR A 154 3.44 -2.28 -7.72
CA TYR A 154 2.87 -1.71 -6.49
C TYR A 154 3.88 -1.64 -5.35
N VAL A 155 4.76 -2.63 -5.20
CA VAL A 155 5.87 -2.57 -4.23
C VAL A 155 6.80 -1.40 -4.56
N SER A 156 7.14 -1.20 -5.84
CA SER A 156 7.99 -0.08 -6.26
C SER A 156 7.34 1.28 -5.98
N GLU A 157 6.05 1.43 -6.32
CA GLU A 157 5.27 2.64 -6.07
C GLU A 157 5.17 2.94 -4.56
N ALA A 158 4.81 1.95 -3.74
CA ALA A 158 4.71 2.12 -2.28
C ALA A 158 6.06 2.49 -1.64
N ARG A 159 7.15 1.89 -2.10
CA ARG A 159 8.51 2.27 -1.66
C ARG A 159 8.88 3.69 -2.09
N ALA A 160 8.47 4.12 -3.27
CA ALA A 160 8.73 5.48 -3.74
C ALA A 160 7.95 6.52 -2.92
N GLU A 161 6.68 6.24 -2.61
CA GLU A 161 5.86 7.05 -1.71
C GLU A 161 6.48 7.12 -0.31
N LEU A 162 6.93 5.99 0.24
CA LEU A 162 7.61 5.93 1.53
C LEU A 162 8.88 6.78 1.55
N ARG A 163 9.72 6.71 0.50
CA ARG A 163 10.91 7.56 0.40
C ARG A 163 10.57 9.04 0.45
N LYS A 164 9.52 9.47 -0.29
CA LYS A 164 9.07 10.86 -0.30
C LYS A 164 8.54 11.30 1.07
N ALA A 165 7.73 10.46 1.72
CA ALA A 165 7.18 10.76 3.04
C ALA A 165 8.28 10.83 4.11
N ARG A 166 9.28 9.95 4.07
CA ARG A 166 10.45 10.00 4.95
C ARG A 166 11.26 11.28 4.75
N ALA A 167 11.50 11.69 3.50
CA ALA A 167 12.19 12.93 3.21
C ALA A 167 11.45 14.15 3.79
N ALA A 168 10.14 14.22 3.60
CA ALA A 168 9.32 15.29 4.17
C ALA A 168 9.32 15.31 5.71
N TRP A 169 9.32 14.14 6.35
CA TRP A 169 9.45 14.03 7.80
C TRP A 169 10.80 14.52 8.31
N ILE A 170 11.88 14.10 7.66
CA ILE A 170 13.24 14.56 8.00
C ILE A 170 13.36 16.07 7.82
N GLU A 171 12.88 16.60 6.70
CA GLU A 171 12.86 18.05 6.44
C GLU A 171 12.14 18.81 7.55
N HIS A 172 10.95 18.33 7.96
CA HIS A 172 10.21 18.91 9.06
C HIS A 172 10.98 18.87 10.40
N LEU A 173 11.63 17.74 10.72
CA LEU A 173 12.46 17.63 11.92
C LEU A 173 13.68 18.57 11.90
N VAL A 174 14.26 18.81 10.72
CA VAL A 174 15.36 19.76 10.57
C VAL A 174 14.87 21.19 10.78
N GLU A 175 13.72 21.56 10.21
CA GLU A 175 13.11 22.88 10.41
C GLU A 175 12.70 23.13 11.87
N GLU A 176 12.13 22.14 12.57
CA GLU A 176 11.79 22.26 14.00
C GLU A 176 13.05 22.45 14.87
N ARG A 177 14.17 21.86 14.46
CA ARG A 177 15.44 21.93 15.19
C ARG A 177 16.29 23.14 14.81
N ALA A 178 15.94 23.85 13.73
CA ALA A 178 16.62 25.06 13.31
C ALA A 178 16.32 26.17 14.34
N PRO A 179 17.34 26.80 14.94
CA PRO A 179 17.11 27.94 15.83
C PRO A 179 16.44 29.07 15.04
N CYS A 180 15.45 29.70 15.65
CA CYS A 180 14.78 30.88 15.10
C CYS A 180 15.84 31.92 14.69
N PRO A 181 15.79 32.52 13.48
CA PRO A 181 16.79 33.51 13.05
C PRO A 181 16.75 34.84 13.83
N ALA A 182 16.01 34.91 14.95
CA ALA A 182 15.90 36.10 15.79
C ALA A 182 17.01 36.23 16.87
N GLU A 183 17.83 35.20 17.11
CA GLU A 183 18.80 35.20 18.23
C GLU A 183 20.28 35.33 17.83
N THR A 184 20.61 35.59 16.57
CA THR A 184 21.96 36.05 16.23
C THR A 184 22.09 37.55 16.49
N ALA A 185 22.35 37.85 17.76
CA ALA A 185 23.15 38.98 18.25
C ALA A 185 22.85 40.37 17.66
N LYS A 186 21.99 41.12 18.37
CA LYS A 186 22.27 42.52 18.65
C LYS A 186 23.66 42.58 19.29
N SER A 187 24.69 42.87 18.51
CA SER A 187 25.99 43.24 19.06
C SER A 187 25.83 44.61 19.71
N ASP A 188 25.49 44.62 21.00
CA ASP A 188 25.73 45.76 21.88
C ASP A 188 27.24 45.98 22.00
N PHE A 189 27.82 46.56 20.95
CA PHE A 189 29.13 47.20 21.05
C PHE A 189 28.93 48.50 21.84
N PRO A 190 29.53 48.65 23.04
CA PRO A 190 29.52 49.93 23.71
C PRO A 190 30.30 50.93 22.86
N LYS A 191 29.59 51.93 22.33
CA LYS A 191 30.20 53.12 21.72
C LYS A 191 31.05 53.79 22.79
N GLN A 192 32.38 53.68 22.68
CA GLN A 192 33.29 54.51 23.46
C GLN A 192 33.07 55.97 23.07
N THR A 193 32.32 56.69 23.89
CA THR A 193 32.21 58.14 23.86
C THR A 193 33.51 58.72 24.39
N LYS A 194 34.12 59.57 23.56
CA LYS A 194 35.24 60.45 23.92
C LYS A 194 34.79 61.40 25.04
N ASN A 195 35.68 61.67 26.01
CA ASN A 195 35.94 62.98 26.63
C ASN A 195 37.10 62.82 27.63
N SER A 196 38.29 63.35 27.35
CA SER A 196 38.73 64.75 27.55
C SER A 196 39.31 64.99 28.95
N THR A 197 40.60 65.36 28.95
CA THR A 197 41.26 66.27 29.91
C THR A 197 41.62 65.70 31.30
N ILE A 198 42.92 65.70 31.62
CA ILE A 198 43.49 66.34 32.82
C ILE A 198 45.01 66.53 32.62
N SER A 199 45.46 67.74 32.92
CA SER A 199 46.84 68.22 32.91
C SER A 199 47.60 67.90 34.21
N ARG A 200 48.93 68.14 34.16
CA ARG A 200 49.94 68.26 35.23
C ARG A 200 50.62 66.93 35.59
N SER A 201 51.95 66.85 35.64
CA SER A 201 52.93 67.84 36.14
C SER A 201 54.14 68.04 35.24
#